data_AF-A0A2N1KN76-F1
#
_entry.id   AF-A0A2N1KN76-F1
#
_cell.length_a   1.000
_cell.length_b   1.000
_cell.length_c   1.000
_cell.angle_alpha   90.00
_cell.angle_beta   90.00
_cell.angle_gamma   90.00
#
_symmetry.space_group_name_H-M   'P 1'
#
loop_
_entity.id
_entity.type
_entity.pdbx_description
1 polymer ?
#
loop_
_entity_poly.entity_id
_entity_poly.type
_entity_poly.pdbx_seq_one_letter_code
_entity_poly.pdbx_strand_id
1 'polypeptide(L)'
;MKSSSSPQQLELFDLLRGVAILAVFGYHWHIHTVNDYFPITTDFIFNEPITIHKLYTTFSPLAFGHVGVQLFLVISGFLIHYSYLRKEKAFNGRDFFSRRFWRIYPPYLLILLFFVFRSSDQILYYFKDTIGKQAFFTHLLMVHNLSGDSRIIFGINSSFWSLALEVQLYLLYPLFLYLRKNGRFLPCAGYYSFGI
;
A
#
# COMPACT_ATOMS: atom_id res chain seq x y z
N MET A 1 19.13 -10.33 25.95
CA MET A 1 20.14 -9.90 24.95
C MET A 1 19.49 -8.87 24.01
N LYS A 2 19.65 -7.56 24.26
CA LYS A 2 19.12 -6.50 23.38
C LYS A 2 20.04 -6.43 22.15
N SER A 3 19.68 -7.13 21.08
CA SER A 3 20.30 -6.92 19.76
C SER A 3 19.88 -5.54 19.25
N SER A 4 20.69 -4.52 19.53
CA SER A 4 20.56 -3.23 18.86
C SER A 4 20.95 -3.43 17.41
N SER A 5 19.97 -3.64 16.52
CA SER A 5 20.15 -3.41 15.07
C SER A 5 21.03 -2.19 14.81
N SER A 6 22.11 -2.42 14.07
CA SER A 6 23.02 -1.38 13.61
C SER A 6 22.28 -0.43 12.66
N PRO A 7 22.73 0.83 12.53
CA PRO A 7 22.21 1.76 11.52
C PRO A 7 22.09 1.14 10.11
N GLN A 8 23.05 0.29 9.75
CA GLN A 8 23.09 -0.49 8.51
C GLN A 8 21.85 -1.37 8.29
N GLN A 9 21.27 -1.93 9.35
CA GLN A 9 20.06 -2.75 9.24
C GLN A 9 18.81 -1.91 8.93
N LEU A 10 18.72 -0.69 9.47
CA LEU A 10 17.62 0.23 9.14
C LEU A 10 17.74 0.71 7.69
N GLU A 11 18.95 1.02 7.25
CA GLU A 11 19.25 1.37 5.85
C GLU A 11 18.89 0.23 4.89
N LEU A 12 19.16 -1.03 5.26
CA LEU A 12 18.78 -2.19 4.47
C LEU A 12 17.25 -2.27 4.26
N PHE A 13 16.44 -2.02 5.30
CA PHE A 13 14.98 -2.04 5.15
C PHE A 13 14.47 -0.90 4.25
N ASP A 14 15.11 0.26 4.30
CA ASP A 14 14.78 1.36 3.40
C ASP A 14 15.23 1.07 1.96
N LEU A 15 16.36 0.40 1.76
CA LEU A 15 16.77 -0.12 0.45
C LEU A 15 15.77 -1.14 -0.10
N LEU A 16 15.32 -2.09 0.73
CA LEU A 16 14.32 -3.08 0.33
C LEU A 16 13.00 -2.44 -0.08
N ARG A 17 12.58 -1.35 0.59
CA ARG A 17 11.44 -0.54 0.14
C ARG A 17 11.70 0.14 -1.20
N GLY A 18 12.91 0.65 -1.41
CA GLY A 18 13.33 1.20 -2.71
C GLY A 18 13.21 0.17 -3.83
N VAL A 19 13.69 -1.05 -3.61
CA VAL A 19 13.54 -2.17 -4.56
C VAL A 19 12.08 -2.49 -4.82
N ALA A 20 11.24 -2.51 -3.77
CA ALA A 20 9.81 -2.73 -3.92
C ALA A 20 9.13 -1.66 -4.78
N ILE A 21 9.48 -0.38 -4.59
CA ILE A 21 8.97 0.74 -5.40
C ILE A 21 9.40 0.59 -6.87
N LEU A 22 10.67 0.27 -7.12
CA LEU A 22 11.18 0.06 -8.47
C LEU A 22 10.50 -1.12 -9.17
N ALA A 23 10.21 -2.20 -8.44
CA ALA A 23 9.47 -3.34 -8.97
C ALA A 23 8.05 -2.94 -9.40
N VAL A 24 7.34 -2.16 -8.57
CA VAL A 24 5.99 -1.66 -8.92
C VAL A 24 6.03 -0.71 -10.12
N PHE A 25 7.04 0.16 -10.19
CA PHE A 25 7.22 1.04 -11.33
C PHE A 25 7.48 0.24 -12.61
N GLY A 26 8.39 -0.75 -12.55
CA GLY A 26 8.69 -1.65 -13.65
C GLY A 26 7.47 -2.46 -14.11
N TYR A 27 6.60 -2.86 -13.19
CA TYR A 27 5.34 -3.52 -13.53
C TYR A 27 4.38 -2.61 -14.30
N HIS A 28 4.17 -1.37 -13.84
CA HIS A 28 3.30 -0.42 -14.54
C HIS A 28 3.87 -0.04 -15.91
N TRP A 29 5.19 0.14 -16.00
CA TRP A 29 5.88 0.32 -17.27
C TRP A 29 5.64 -0.86 -18.20
N HIS A 30 5.86 -2.09 -17.71
CA HIS A 30 5.69 -3.33 -18.46
C HIS A 30 4.26 -3.50 -18.97
N ILE A 31 3.25 -3.36 -18.10
CA ILE A 31 1.85 -3.58 -18.50
C ILE A 31 1.34 -2.50 -19.45
N HIS A 32 1.76 -1.24 -19.29
CA HIS A 32 1.42 -0.18 -20.25
C HIS A 32 2.06 -0.44 -21.61
N THR A 33 3.38 -0.70 -21.62
CA THR A 33 4.10 -1.01 -22.85
C THR A 33 3.49 -2.22 -23.56
N VAL A 34 3.26 -3.31 -22.83
CA VAL A 34 2.68 -4.53 -23.41
C VAL A 34 1.26 -4.30 -23.92
N ASN A 35 0.40 -3.61 -23.16
CA ASN A 35 -0.96 -3.33 -23.63
C ASN A 35 -1.00 -2.39 -24.85
N ASP A 36 -0.08 -1.43 -24.93
CA ASP A 36 0.00 -0.48 -26.05
C ASP A 36 0.46 -1.15 -27.35
N TYR A 37 1.36 -2.14 -27.27
CA TYR A 37 1.85 -2.90 -28.43
C TYR A 37 1.05 -4.18 -28.71
N PHE A 38 0.41 -4.76 -27.69
CA PHE A 38 -0.31 -6.04 -27.72
C PHE A 38 -1.55 -5.96 -26.81
N PRO A 39 -2.65 -5.36 -27.29
CA PRO A 39 -3.88 -5.29 -26.51
C PRO A 39 -4.37 -6.70 -26.18
N ILE A 40 -4.39 -7.05 -24.89
CA ILE A 40 -4.87 -8.34 -24.39
C ILE A 40 -6.39 -8.38 -24.60
N THR A 41 -6.83 -8.89 -25.75
CA THR A 41 -8.23 -9.21 -26.03
C THR A 41 -8.52 -10.65 -25.64
N THR A 42 -9.78 -10.99 -25.36
CA THR A 42 -10.19 -12.36 -24.97
C THR A 42 -9.89 -13.42 -26.04
N ASP A 43 -9.74 -13.01 -27.30
CA ASP A 43 -9.35 -13.88 -28.42
C ASP A 43 -7.84 -14.22 -28.43
N PHE A 44 -7.03 -13.47 -27.66
CA PHE A 44 -5.57 -13.48 -27.70
C PHE A 44 -4.91 -14.69 -27.02
N ILE A 45 -5.64 -15.40 -26.14
CA ILE A 45 -5.10 -16.47 -25.30
C ILE A 45 -5.24 -17.86 -25.96
N PHE A 46 -6.26 -18.07 -26.80
CA PHE A 46 -6.61 -19.42 -27.29
C PHE A 46 -6.54 -19.60 -28.82
N ASN A 47 -6.57 -18.53 -29.62
CA ASN A 47 -6.65 -18.64 -31.09
C ASN A 47 -5.43 -18.11 -31.85
N GLU A 48 -4.43 -17.54 -31.15
CA GLU A 48 -3.26 -16.91 -31.78
C GLU A 48 -1.97 -17.71 -31.48
N PRO A 49 -1.05 -17.84 -32.46
CA PRO A 49 0.18 -18.61 -32.29
C PRO A 49 1.07 -18.07 -31.15
N ILE A 50 1.81 -18.98 -30.49
CA ILE A 50 2.75 -18.67 -29.43
C ILE A 50 4.00 -18.03 -30.06
N THR A 51 4.13 -16.72 -29.94
CA THR A 51 5.31 -15.96 -30.41
C THR A 51 6.33 -15.79 -29.29
N ILE A 52 7.63 -15.74 -29.61
CA ILE A 52 8.73 -15.45 -28.65
C ILE A 52 8.47 -14.17 -27.85
N HIS A 53 7.84 -13.16 -28.47
CA HIS A 53 7.49 -11.93 -27.78
C HIS A 53 6.40 -12.13 -26.70
N LYS A 54 5.41 -13.00 -26.93
CA LYS A 54 4.40 -13.37 -25.92
C LYS A 54 5.03 -14.12 -24.74
N LEU A 55 5.99 -14.99 -25.04
CA LEU A 55 6.77 -15.69 -24.01
C LEU A 55 7.56 -14.69 -23.16
N TYR A 56 8.28 -13.77 -23.81
CA TYR A 56 9.05 -12.74 -23.11
C TYR A 56 8.17 -11.81 -22.25
N THR A 57 7.03 -11.37 -22.78
CA THR A 57 6.12 -10.47 -22.05
C THR A 57 5.42 -11.15 -20.88
N THR A 58 5.12 -12.44 -20.98
CA THR A 58 4.48 -13.23 -19.91
C THR A 58 5.48 -13.62 -18.82
N PHE A 59 6.69 -14.06 -19.20
CA PHE A 59 7.71 -14.55 -18.27
C PHE A 59 8.74 -13.49 -17.85
N SER A 60 8.54 -12.23 -18.24
CA SER A 60 9.37 -11.13 -17.77
C SER A 60 9.28 -11.00 -16.24
N PRO A 61 10.40 -10.87 -15.51
CA PRO A 61 10.39 -10.59 -14.08
C PRO A 61 9.57 -9.34 -13.72
N LEU A 62 9.47 -8.37 -14.64
CA LEU A 62 8.68 -7.15 -14.45
C LEU A 62 7.17 -7.43 -14.38
N ALA A 63 6.68 -8.51 -15.00
CA ALA A 63 5.28 -8.92 -14.89
C ALA A 63 4.87 -9.27 -13.45
N PHE A 64 5.85 -9.68 -12.62
CA PHE A 64 5.65 -9.98 -11.20
C PHE A 64 5.91 -8.76 -10.28
N GLY A 65 6.25 -7.59 -10.84
CA GLY A 65 6.59 -6.42 -10.04
C GLY A 65 5.43 -5.87 -9.20
N HIS A 66 4.18 -6.25 -9.48
CA HIS A 66 3.01 -5.93 -8.65
C HIS A 66 3.15 -6.43 -7.20
N VAL A 67 3.91 -7.53 -6.98
CA VAL A 67 4.22 -8.08 -5.65
C VAL A 67 5.01 -7.09 -4.77
N GLY A 68 5.64 -6.09 -5.38
CA GLY A 68 6.34 -5.03 -4.67
C GLY A 68 5.43 -4.26 -3.69
N VAL A 69 4.13 -4.11 -3.98
CA VAL A 69 3.20 -3.43 -3.05
C VAL A 69 3.09 -4.20 -1.74
N GLN A 70 2.93 -5.52 -1.81
CA GLN A 70 2.84 -6.39 -0.63
C GLN A 70 4.14 -6.36 0.16
N LEU A 71 5.29 -6.41 -0.52
CA LEU A 71 6.60 -6.31 0.13
C LEU A 71 6.75 -4.96 0.88
N PHE A 72 6.38 -3.85 0.24
CA PHE A 72 6.40 -2.53 0.85
C PHE A 72 5.52 -2.45 2.11
N LEU A 73 4.31 -2.99 2.05
CA LEU A 73 3.37 -3.02 3.18
C LEU A 73 3.90 -3.89 4.34
N VAL A 74 4.46 -5.06 4.05
CA VAL A 74 5.03 -5.97 5.06
C VAL A 74 6.22 -5.33 5.76
N ILE A 75 7.16 -4.75 5.01
CA ILE A 75 8.32 -4.06 5.59
C ILE A 75 7.85 -2.88 6.44
N SER A 76 6.81 -2.16 6.00
CA SER A 76 6.24 -1.05 6.75
C SER A 76 5.58 -1.48 8.06
N GLY A 77 4.79 -2.55 8.06
CA GLY A 77 4.26 -3.15 9.29
C GLY A 77 5.35 -3.60 10.24
N PHE A 78 6.39 -4.26 9.72
CA PHE A 78 7.54 -4.70 10.50
C PHE A 78 8.26 -3.52 11.16
N LEU A 79 8.61 -2.47 10.41
CA LEU A 79 9.32 -1.31 10.96
C LEU A 79 8.51 -0.52 11.98
N ILE A 80 7.18 -0.49 11.84
CA ILE A 80 6.29 0.08 12.85
C ILE A 80 6.43 -0.69 14.17
N HIS A 81 6.31 -2.01 14.12
CA HIS A 81 6.40 -2.84 15.31
C HIS A 81 7.80 -2.83 15.92
N TYR A 82 8.82 -2.87 15.06
CA TYR A 82 10.23 -2.80 15.44
C TYR A 82 10.56 -1.50 16.19
N SER A 83 10.11 -0.35 15.67
CA SER A 83 10.28 0.96 16.32
C SER A 83 9.59 1.01 17.68
N TYR A 84 8.43 0.37 17.82
CA TYR A 84 7.73 0.27 19.09
C TYR A 84 8.51 -0.55 20.12
N LEU A 85 9.03 -1.73 19.76
CA LEU A 85 9.81 -2.58 20.67
C LEU A 85 11.08 -1.90 21.19
N ARG A 86 11.65 -0.96 20.42
CA ARG A 86 12.83 -0.19 20.82
C ARG A 86 12.53 0.98 21.75
N LYS A 87 11.32 1.52 21.73
CA LYS A 87 10.96 2.63 22.60
C LYS A 87 10.77 2.09 24.01
N GLU A 88 11.58 2.57 24.93
CA GLU A 88 11.45 2.24 26.36
C GLU A 88 10.25 2.94 27.02
N LYS A 89 9.55 3.81 26.27
CA LYS A 89 8.38 4.54 26.73
C LYS A 89 7.09 3.82 26.34
N ALA A 90 6.06 3.97 27.17
CA ALA A 90 4.72 3.50 26.88
C ALA A 90 4.22 4.03 25.51
N PHE A 91 3.40 3.22 24.83
CA PHE A 91 2.83 3.58 23.54
C PHE A 91 2.06 4.90 23.62
N ASN A 92 2.56 5.95 22.98
CA ASN A 92 1.86 7.21 22.84
C ASN A 92 1.13 7.24 21.49
N GLY A 93 -0.17 6.92 21.51
CA GLY A 93 -1.01 6.90 20.32
C GLY A 93 -1.09 8.25 19.61
N ARG A 94 -1.21 9.36 20.35
CA ARG A 94 -1.30 10.72 19.77
C ARG A 94 -0.07 11.06 18.94
N ASP A 95 1.10 10.82 19.50
CA ASP A 95 2.39 11.07 18.86
C ASP A 95 2.64 10.07 17.70
N PHE A 96 2.15 8.83 17.83
CA PHE A 96 2.18 7.83 16.76
C PHE A 96 1.37 8.26 15.53
N PHE A 97 0.12 8.69 15.74
CA PHE A 97 -0.80 9.09 14.67
C PHE A 97 -0.43 10.45 14.08
N SER A 98 -0.05 11.44 14.90
CA SER A 98 0.30 12.79 14.42
C SER A 98 1.43 12.75 13.39
N ARG A 99 2.54 12.07 13.69
CA ARG A 99 3.68 11.96 12.76
C ARG A 99 3.31 11.29 11.44
N ARG A 100 2.42 10.30 11.47
CA ARG A 100 2.00 9.55 10.28
C ARG A 100 0.99 10.32 9.45
N PHE A 101 0.06 11.01 10.12
CA PHE A 101 -0.89 11.90 9.48
C PHE A 101 -0.15 13.00 8.70
N TRP A 102 0.76 13.73 9.34
CA TRP A 102 1.53 14.80 8.68
C TRP A 102 2.46 14.30 7.58
N ARG A 103 2.88 13.03 7.62
CA ARG A 103 3.69 12.43 6.56
C ARG A 103 2.87 12.05 5.32
N ILE A 104 1.65 11.53 5.50
CA ILE A 104 0.89 10.92 4.40
C ILE A 104 -0.23 11.84 3.90
N TYR A 105 -1.03 12.40 4.81
CA TYR A 105 -2.29 13.05 4.46
C TYR A 105 -2.09 14.38 3.69
N PRO A 106 -1.17 15.29 4.07
CA PRO A 106 -0.98 16.52 3.30
C PRO A 106 -0.52 16.28 1.86
N PRO A 107 0.53 15.46 1.59
CA PRO A 107 0.91 15.13 0.21
C PRO A 107 -0.21 14.44 -0.57
N TYR A 108 -0.93 13.51 0.07
CA TYR A 108 -2.07 12.82 -0.54
C TYR A 108 -3.18 13.80 -0.92
N LEU A 109 -3.56 14.71 -0.02
CA LEU A 109 -4.60 15.69 -0.24
C LEU A 109 -4.25 16.64 -1.40
N LEU A 110 -3.00 17.10 -1.48
CA LEU A 110 -2.56 17.95 -2.59
C LEU A 110 -2.74 17.26 -3.94
N ILE A 111 -2.35 15.98 -4.03
CA ILE A 111 -2.45 15.20 -5.26
C ILE A 111 -3.90 14.83 -5.57
N LEU A 112 -4.71 14.52 -4.55
CA LEU A 112 -6.15 14.31 -4.69
C LEU A 112 -6.84 15.54 -5.29
N LEU A 113 -6.58 16.72 -4.73
CA LEU A 113 -7.11 17.98 -5.23
C LEU A 113 -6.62 18.26 -6.66
N PHE A 114 -5.35 17.98 -6.95
CA PHE A 114 -4.83 18.12 -8.31
C PHE A 114 -5.64 17.29 -9.33
N PHE A 115 -5.92 16.01 -9.04
CA PHE A 115 -6.71 15.16 -9.95
C PHE A 115 -8.17 15.62 -10.08
N VAL A 116 -8.78 16.06 -8.97
CA VAL A 116 -10.18 16.51 -8.95
C VAL A 116 -10.38 17.84 -9.68
N PHE A 117 -9.43 18.77 -9.55
CA PHE A 117 -9.52 20.12 -10.09
C PHE A 117 -8.74 20.32 -11.41
N ARG A 118 -8.25 19.24 -12.03
CA ARG A 118 -7.47 19.31 -13.27
C ARG A 118 -8.26 19.87 -14.46
N SER A 119 -9.57 19.60 -14.54
CA SER A 119 -10.44 20.09 -15.61
C SER A 119 -11.88 20.33 -15.13
N SER A 120 -12.63 21.14 -15.85
CA SER A 120 -14.06 21.40 -15.57
C SER A 120 -14.89 20.13 -15.58
N ASP A 121 -14.59 19.20 -16.49
CA ASP A 121 -15.33 17.94 -16.63
C ASP A 121 -15.12 17.02 -15.42
N GLN A 122 -13.89 16.97 -14.89
CA GLN A 122 -13.57 16.21 -13.67
C GLN A 122 -14.30 16.83 -12.46
N ILE A 123 -14.33 18.15 -12.35
CA ILE A 123 -15.08 18.84 -11.29
C ILE A 123 -16.57 18.49 -11.39
N LEU A 124 -17.16 18.55 -12.59
CA LEU A 124 -18.55 18.19 -12.80
C LEU A 124 -18.81 16.71 -12.43
N TYR A 125 -17.91 15.81 -12.80
CA TYR A 125 -18.01 14.41 -12.43
C TYR A 125 -17.97 14.24 -10.91
N TYR A 126 -16.92 14.70 -10.21
CA TYR A 126 -16.79 14.48 -8.77
C TYR A 126 -17.80 15.24 -7.90
N PHE A 127 -18.36 16.36 -8.38
CA PHE A 127 -19.28 17.18 -7.58
C PHE A 127 -20.73 17.20 -8.06
N LYS A 128 -21.07 16.63 -9.23
CA LYS A 128 -22.47 16.50 -9.68
C LYS A 128 -22.91 15.06 -9.84
N ASP A 129 -22.05 14.19 -10.37
CA ASP A 129 -22.37 12.77 -10.52
C ASP A 129 -22.38 12.04 -9.16
N THR A 130 -23.27 11.06 -9.02
CA THR A 130 -23.44 10.30 -7.77
C THR A 130 -22.22 9.44 -7.46
N ILE A 131 -21.67 8.75 -8.46
CA ILE A 131 -20.51 7.88 -8.30
C ILE A 131 -19.26 8.73 -8.09
N GLY A 132 -19.13 9.83 -8.86
CA GLY A 132 -18.05 10.79 -8.68
C GLY A 132 -17.99 11.37 -7.26
N LYS A 133 -19.15 11.78 -6.69
CA LYS A 133 -19.22 12.24 -5.30
C LYS A 133 -18.77 11.17 -4.31
N GLN A 134 -19.27 9.94 -4.46
CA GLN A 134 -18.89 8.83 -3.60
C GLN A 134 -17.38 8.55 -3.71
N ALA A 135 -16.83 8.54 -4.92
CA ALA A 135 -15.39 8.42 -5.14
C ALA A 135 -14.62 9.54 -4.43
N PHE A 136 -15.02 10.80 -4.57
CA PHE A 136 -14.35 11.92 -3.91
C PHE A 136 -14.35 11.80 -2.38
N PHE A 137 -15.52 11.59 -1.77
CA PHE A 137 -15.62 11.52 -0.31
C PHE A 137 -14.93 10.29 0.27
N THR A 138 -15.00 9.14 -0.40
CA THR A 138 -14.33 7.92 0.06
C THR A 138 -12.81 8.02 -0.07
N HIS A 139 -12.29 8.68 -1.11
CA HIS A 139 -10.86 8.98 -1.23
C HIS A 139 -10.40 10.01 -0.19
N LEU A 140 -11.19 11.06 0.05
CA LEU A 140 -10.89 12.05 1.08
C LEU A 140 -10.75 11.41 2.46
N LEU A 141 -11.57 10.40 2.76
CA LEU A 141 -11.51 9.62 4.00
C LEU A 141 -10.53 8.43 3.93
N MET A 142 -9.89 8.17 2.78
CA MET A 142 -9.01 7.03 2.51
C MET A 142 -9.66 5.66 2.83
N VAL A 143 -10.94 5.51 2.49
CA VAL A 143 -11.75 4.28 2.63
C VAL A 143 -12.29 3.77 1.30
N HIS A 144 -11.89 4.37 0.18
CA HIS A 144 -12.35 4.00 -1.17
C HIS A 144 -12.04 2.55 -1.54
N ASN A 145 -10.96 1.97 -1.00
CA ASN A 145 -10.59 0.56 -1.19
C ASN A 145 -11.53 -0.44 -0.50
N LEU A 146 -12.43 0.02 0.38
CA LEU A 146 -13.46 -0.81 1.01
C LEU A 146 -14.75 -0.85 0.19
N SER A 147 -14.84 -0.06 -0.88
CA SER A 147 -15.95 -0.12 -1.81
C SER A 147 -15.92 -1.42 -2.62
N GLY A 148 -17.09 -1.97 -2.95
CA GLY A 148 -17.20 -3.06 -3.92
C GLY A 148 -17.18 -2.60 -5.38
N ASP A 149 -17.18 -1.28 -5.63
CA ASP A 149 -17.26 -0.70 -6.97
C ASP A 149 -15.88 -0.23 -7.45
N SER A 150 -15.39 -0.83 -8.54
CA SER A 150 -14.09 -0.49 -9.14
C SER A 150 -14.01 0.97 -9.61
N ARG A 151 -15.14 1.59 -9.98
CA ARG A 151 -15.22 3.02 -10.35
C ARG A 151 -14.97 3.94 -9.17
N ILE A 152 -15.21 3.46 -7.96
CA ILE A 152 -14.91 4.18 -6.71
C ILE A 152 -13.47 3.89 -6.29
N ILE A 153 -13.00 2.64 -6.36
CA ILE A 153 -11.65 2.26 -5.93
C ILE A 153 -10.57 2.89 -6.83
N PHE A 154 -10.78 2.91 -8.15
CA PHE A 154 -9.79 3.37 -9.13
C PHE A 154 -10.20 4.67 -9.84
N GLY A 155 -11.29 5.30 -9.41
CA GLY A 155 -11.92 6.42 -10.13
C GLY A 155 -11.09 7.69 -10.25
N ILE A 156 -10.21 7.96 -9.28
CA ILE A 156 -9.35 9.15 -9.28
C ILE A 156 -7.94 8.79 -9.73
N ASN A 157 -7.32 7.85 -9.01
CA ASN A 157 -6.01 7.34 -9.34
C ASN A 157 -5.93 5.88 -8.91
N SER A 158 -5.54 5.02 -9.85
CA SER A 158 -5.50 3.58 -9.64
C SER A 158 -4.45 3.11 -8.64
N SER A 159 -3.52 3.97 -8.20
CA SER A 159 -2.48 3.63 -7.21
C SER A 159 -2.88 3.94 -5.76
N PHE A 160 -3.91 4.77 -5.54
CA PHE A 160 -4.27 5.29 -4.21
C PHE A 160 -4.78 4.22 -3.23
N TRP A 161 -5.27 3.07 -3.71
CA TRP A 161 -5.73 1.98 -2.85
C TRP A 161 -4.63 1.47 -1.90
N SER A 162 -3.37 1.49 -2.35
CA SER A 162 -2.23 1.04 -1.54
C SER A 162 -1.94 1.98 -0.37
N LEU A 163 -2.12 3.30 -0.56
CA LEU A 163 -1.99 4.29 0.52
C LEU A 163 -3.12 4.18 1.54
N ALA A 164 -4.36 3.93 1.08
CA ALA A 164 -5.48 3.69 1.99
C ALA A 164 -5.22 2.45 2.87
N LEU A 165 -4.70 1.36 2.28
CA LEU A 165 -4.28 0.19 3.04
C LEU A 165 -3.17 0.50 4.06
N GLU A 166 -2.20 1.34 3.71
CA GLU A 166 -1.15 1.75 4.65
C GLU A 166 -1.74 2.52 5.86
N VAL A 167 -2.67 3.44 5.62
CA VAL A 167 -3.36 4.16 6.71
C VAL A 167 -4.21 3.20 7.55
N GLN A 168 -4.91 2.25 6.93
CA GLN A 168 -5.68 1.23 7.65
C GLN A 168 -4.78 0.33 8.51
N LEU A 169 -3.60 -0.05 8.01
CA LEU A 169 -2.58 -0.76 8.80
C LEU A 169 -2.17 0.04 10.04
N TYR A 170 -2.03 1.36 9.91
CA TYR A 170 -1.68 2.24 11.04
C TYR A 170 -2.80 2.30 12.08
N LEU A 171 -4.06 2.34 11.64
CA LEU A 171 -5.25 2.32 12.51
C LEU A 171 -5.42 0.97 13.20
N LEU A 172 -5.11 -0.14 12.53
CA LEU A 172 -5.17 -1.49 13.09
C LEU A 172 -4.02 -1.78 14.07
N TYR A 173 -2.91 -1.06 13.98
CA TYR A 173 -1.73 -1.34 14.79
C TYR A 173 -1.97 -1.30 16.32
N PRO A 174 -2.64 -0.27 16.89
CA PRO A 174 -2.99 -0.28 18.32
C PRO A 174 -3.91 -1.43 18.71
N LEU A 175 -4.83 -1.84 17.83
CA LEU A 175 -5.69 -3.00 18.05
C LEU A 175 -4.84 -4.28 18.18
N PHE A 176 -3.85 -4.47 17.31
CA PHE A 176 -2.91 -5.60 17.44
C PHE A 176 -2.11 -5.56 18.75
N LEU A 177 -1.68 -4.37 19.21
CA LEU A 177 -1.01 -4.23 20.50
C LEU A 177 -1.93 -4.58 21.69
N TYR A 178 -3.19 -4.16 21.63
CA TYR A 178 -4.20 -4.49 22.64
C TYR A 178 -4.48 -6.00 22.70
N LEU A 179 -4.69 -6.63 21.54
CA LEU A 179 -4.94 -8.06 21.43
C LEU A 179 -3.75 -8.90 21.93
N ARG A 180 -2.51 -8.45 21.67
CA ARG A 180 -1.29 -9.05 22.21
C ARG A 180 -1.25 -9.00 23.73
N LYS A 181 -1.58 -7.85 24.33
CA LYS A 181 -1.56 -7.66 25.78
C LYS A 181 -2.57 -8.56 26.50
N ASN A 182 -3.73 -8.80 25.88
CA ASN A 182 -4.82 -9.56 26.48
C ASN A 182 -4.79 -11.07 26.15
N GLY A 183 -3.67 -11.59 25.64
CA GLY A 183 -3.45 -13.04 25.45
C GLY A 183 -4.33 -13.72 24.39
N ARG A 184 -5.17 -12.98 23.65
CA ARG A 184 -6.17 -13.55 22.72
C ARG A 184 -5.58 -14.13 21.43
N PHE A 185 -4.27 -13.97 21.18
CA PHE A 185 -3.62 -14.41 19.95
C PHE A 185 -2.45 -15.40 20.13
N LEU A 186 -2.04 -15.78 21.35
CA LEU A 186 -1.01 -16.81 21.56
C LEU A 186 -1.17 -17.54 22.91
N PRO A 187 -1.43 -18.87 22.91
CA PRO A 187 -1.25 -19.74 24.08
C PRO A 187 0.22 -20.06 24.42
N CYS A 188 1.23 -19.49 23.73
CA CYS A 188 2.60 -20.01 23.84
C CYS A 188 3.64 -19.04 24.43
N ALA A 189 3.24 -17.90 25.01
CA ALA A 189 4.16 -16.98 25.68
C ALA A 189 4.31 -17.24 27.19
N GLY A 190 4.11 -18.48 27.65
CA GLY A 190 4.24 -18.88 29.04
C GLY A 190 5.68 -19.05 29.56
N TYR A 191 6.72 -18.77 28.76
CA TYR A 191 8.11 -19.13 29.14
C TYR A 191 9.08 -17.97 29.40
N TYR A 192 8.67 -16.71 29.30
CA TYR A 192 9.58 -15.57 29.55
C TYR A 192 9.06 -14.56 30.58
N SER A 193 8.17 -14.97 31.46
CA SER A 193 7.77 -14.16 32.62
C SER A 193 7.97 -14.95 33.90
N PHE A 194 9.21 -15.36 34.17
CA PHE A 194 9.76 -15.53 35.52
C PHE A 194 11.28 -15.67 35.38
N GLY A 195 12.03 -14.64 35.82
CA GLY A 195 13.49 -14.74 35.95
C GLY A 195 14.26 -13.47 35.62
N ILE A 196 14.27 -12.54 36.59
CA ILE A 196 15.28 -11.51 36.88
C ILE A 196 15.36 -10.31 35.92
#